data_AF-A0A0F2MIK8-F1
#
_entry.id   AF-A0A0F2MIK8-F1
#
_cell.length_a   1.000
_cell.length_b   1.000
_cell.length_c   1.000
_cell.angle_alpha   90.00
_cell.angle_beta   90.00
_cell.angle_gamma   90.00
#
_symmetry.space_group_name_H-M   'P 1'
#
loop_
_entity.id
_entity.type
_entity.pdbx_description
1 polymer ?
#
loop_
_entity_poly.entity_id
_entity_poly.type
_entity_poly.pdbx_seq_one_letter_code
_entity_poly.pdbx_strand_id
1 'polypeptide(L)'
;MQPPLQFFLLLQALPVLRASAIPADGSTLDIRSKPLSNEPFIRPDADADADANEAGRDGCPSVSGTAAGLLGRTPSPSQSLSSPVSSSSSPSSSTSSTGMACNNSPLLCGRSYSSVTHLGAHDSAFLRDSHELSAIAGDQFFNATLALSAGVRLLQAQVHVLNGTLFLCHTSCGLLNAGLLETWLGLIARWLDTNPHDVVTLLLVNSDNQAAAVFGRIFQQAGLSKYGYARSASQQGAAGWPTLQAMIAANTRLVTFIASIAADASYPYLLNEFDHVFETPYMVTNLVQFSNCSLDRPPSAGSAAAALRRGMLPLLNHFAYAKVSSSIQIPDVSDIDVTNSPDTTGTGGGSNGGDGISGTLGAQANRCTAQWSGTKPAFLLVDFFNRGPAITTADNLNGLTAATTVGRTITQEMQQGAASRSTGVALAVQKAVFWRTMALVFVVGASQAL
;
A
#
# COMPACT_ATOMS: atom_id res chain seq x y z
N MET A 1 -19.20 -11.99 0.15
CA MET A 1 -20.28 -11.43 1.00
C MET A 1 -20.37 -9.94 0.71
N GLN A 2 -21.44 -9.48 0.06
CA GLN A 2 -21.70 -8.05 -0.14
C GLN A 2 -21.95 -7.37 1.22
N PRO A 3 -21.42 -6.15 1.47
CA PRO A 3 -21.81 -5.38 2.64
C PRO A 3 -23.24 -4.84 2.45
N PRO A 4 -24.02 -4.69 3.54
CA PRO A 4 -25.43 -4.33 3.43
C PRO A 4 -25.61 -2.86 3.03
N LEU A 5 -26.65 -2.62 2.21
CA LEU A 5 -27.16 -1.35 1.68
C LEU A 5 -27.46 -0.22 2.72
N GLN A 6 -27.19 -0.43 4.01
CA GLN A 6 -27.55 0.52 5.07
C GLN A 6 -26.67 1.78 5.13
N PHE A 7 -25.59 1.83 4.34
CA PHE A 7 -24.74 3.02 4.25
C PHE A 7 -25.47 4.23 3.61
N PHE A 8 -26.46 4.01 2.73
CA PHE A 8 -27.09 5.08 1.96
C PHE A 8 -28.19 5.86 2.70
N LEU A 9 -28.89 5.24 3.66
CA LEU A 9 -30.05 5.87 4.32
C LEU A 9 -29.67 6.83 5.45
N LEU A 10 -28.48 6.69 6.04
CA LEU A 10 -28.07 7.52 7.18
C LEU A 10 -27.44 8.87 6.78
N LEU A 11 -26.93 9.01 5.54
CA LEU A 11 -26.31 10.25 5.05
C LEU A 11 -27.27 11.19 4.28
N GLN A 12 -28.37 10.69 3.71
CA GLN A 12 -29.27 11.52 2.89
C GLN A 12 -30.41 12.22 3.65
N ALA A 13 -30.58 11.93 4.95
CA ALA A 13 -31.66 12.52 5.76
C ALA A 13 -31.15 13.70 6.60
N LEU A 14 -30.81 14.82 5.97
CA LEU A 14 -30.66 16.13 6.63
C LEU A 14 -31.35 17.21 5.79
N PRO A 15 -32.31 17.97 6.34
CA PRO A 15 -32.91 19.09 5.62
C PRO A 15 -31.89 20.23 5.50
N VAL A 16 -31.72 20.72 4.27
CA VAL A 16 -30.96 21.93 3.95
C VAL A 16 -31.64 23.11 4.65
N LEU A 17 -31.01 23.65 5.69
CA LEU A 17 -31.32 24.98 6.20
C LEU A 17 -30.84 26.01 5.18
N ARG A 18 -31.78 26.48 4.35
CA ARG A 18 -31.60 27.64 3.45
C ARG A 18 -31.27 28.88 4.27
N ALA A 19 -30.10 29.47 4.00
CA ALA A 19 -29.87 30.89 4.24
C ALA A 19 -30.42 31.67 3.03
N SER A 20 -31.50 32.42 3.23
CA SER A 20 -31.90 33.57 2.41
C SER A 20 -30.95 34.75 2.73
N ALA A 21 -30.65 35.74 1.89
CA ALA A 21 -30.83 36.04 0.47
C ALA A 21 -30.00 37.32 0.20
N ILE A 22 -29.39 37.48 -0.99
CA ILE A 22 -29.16 38.77 -1.68
C ILE A 22 -29.24 38.49 -3.21
N PRO A 23 -29.93 39.32 -4.02
CA PRO A 23 -30.34 38.94 -5.37
C PRO A 23 -29.40 39.46 -6.46
N ALA A 24 -29.31 38.73 -7.58
CA ALA A 24 -28.90 39.30 -8.86
C ALA A 24 -29.64 38.58 -10.01
N ASP A 25 -30.59 39.33 -10.55
CA ASP A 25 -31.01 39.47 -11.93
C ASP A 25 -31.33 38.26 -12.83
N GLY A 26 -32.47 38.41 -13.52
CA GLY A 26 -33.12 37.38 -14.29
C GLY A 26 -32.49 37.11 -15.65
N SER A 27 -32.80 35.93 -16.17
CA SER A 27 -33.00 35.66 -17.60
C SER A 27 -33.67 34.29 -17.73
N THR A 28 -34.97 34.33 -18.01
CA THR A 28 -35.79 33.20 -18.48
C THR A 28 -35.25 32.65 -19.79
N LEU A 29 -35.19 31.31 -19.94
CA LEU A 29 -35.43 30.65 -21.22
C LEU A 29 -35.98 29.24 -20.99
N ASP A 30 -37.16 29.04 -21.57
CA ASP A 30 -38.08 27.92 -21.54
C ASP A 30 -37.82 27.00 -22.74
N ILE A 31 -37.65 25.68 -22.56
CA ILE A 31 -37.92 24.69 -23.62
C ILE A 31 -38.51 23.40 -23.03
N ARG A 32 -39.75 23.13 -23.44
CA ARG A 32 -40.53 21.89 -23.28
C ARG A 32 -40.00 20.69 -24.10
N SER A 33 -40.50 19.52 -23.70
CA SER A 33 -40.79 18.27 -24.49
C SER A 33 -39.57 17.34 -24.72
N LYS A 34 -39.61 16.01 -24.52
CA LYS A 34 -40.65 14.97 -24.73
C LYS A 34 -40.36 13.72 -23.86
N PRO A 35 -41.36 12.83 -23.63
CA PRO A 35 -41.19 11.57 -22.91
C PRO A 35 -40.79 10.41 -23.84
N LEU A 36 -40.06 9.43 -23.32
CA LEU A 36 -39.76 8.16 -24.01
C LEU A 36 -40.16 6.97 -23.12
N SER A 37 -41.19 6.29 -23.61
CA SER A 37 -41.57 4.87 -23.54
C SER A 37 -40.91 3.93 -22.51
N ASN A 38 -41.81 3.33 -21.70
CA ASN A 38 -41.70 2.01 -21.08
C ASN A 38 -41.50 0.88 -22.11
N GLU A 39 -40.75 -0.15 -21.73
CA GLU A 39 -41.03 -1.61 -21.85
C GLU A 39 -39.77 -2.40 -21.36
N PRO A 40 -39.83 -3.71 -21.03
CA PRO A 40 -39.58 -4.15 -19.66
C PRO A 40 -38.26 -4.91 -19.44
N PHE A 41 -37.92 -4.95 -18.17
CA PHE A 41 -36.80 -5.61 -17.51
C PHE A 41 -36.92 -7.14 -17.59
N ILE A 42 -35.95 -7.79 -18.23
CA ILE A 42 -35.75 -9.25 -18.20
C ILE A 42 -34.59 -9.56 -17.23
N ARG A 43 -34.88 -10.34 -16.17
CA ARG A 43 -33.90 -11.08 -15.37
C ARG A 43 -33.59 -12.42 -16.06
N PRO A 44 -32.37 -12.93 -15.89
CA PRO A 44 -32.19 -14.17 -15.10
C PRO A 44 -31.01 -14.01 -14.12
N ASP A 45 -31.23 -14.27 -12.84
CA ASP A 45 -31.08 -15.56 -12.14
C ASP A 45 -29.68 -15.77 -11.59
N ALA A 46 -29.67 -16.02 -10.29
CA ALA A 46 -28.54 -16.33 -9.45
C ALA A 46 -28.27 -17.84 -9.46
N ASP A 47 -27.14 -18.17 -8.84
CA ASP A 47 -26.76 -19.46 -8.26
C ASP A 47 -26.11 -20.51 -9.17
N ALA A 48 -24.84 -20.80 -8.87
CA ALA A 48 -24.32 -22.17 -8.83
C ALA A 48 -23.01 -22.21 -8.02
N ASP A 49 -23.14 -22.60 -6.75
CA ASP A 49 -22.13 -23.36 -6.02
C ASP A 49 -21.99 -24.75 -6.67
N ALA A 50 -20.77 -25.30 -6.73
CA ALA A 50 -20.54 -26.75 -6.72
C ALA A 50 -19.08 -27.08 -6.36
N ASP A 51 -18.92 -27.65 -5.15
CA ASP A 51 -17.84 -28.55 -4.76
C ASP A 51 -17.78 -29.78 -5.69
N ALA A 52 -16.58 -30.27 -5.98
CA ALA A 52 -16.34 -31.68 -6.25
C ALA A 52 -14.91 -32.08 -5.87
N ASN A 53 -14.85 -32.97 -4.88
CA ASN A 53 -13.71 -33.69 -4.36
C ASN A 53 -13.61 -35.02 -5.12
N GLU A 54 -12.44 -35.42 -5.62
CA GLU A 54 -12.05 -36.84 -5.59
C GLU A 54 -10.54 -37.07 -5.79
N ALA A 55 -10.08 -38.13 -5.15
CA ALA A 55 -8.70 -38.52 -4.93
C ALA A 55 -8.17 -39.49 -6.00
N GLY A 56 -6.84 -39.64 -6.07
CA GLY A 56 -6.26 -40.95 -6.36
C GLY A 56 -5.02 -41.04 -7.25
N ARG A 57 -3.85 -41.11 -6.58
CA ARG A 57 -2.81 -42.15 -6.71
C ARG A 57 -1.72 -42.10 -7.83
N ASP A 58 -0.53 -42.38 -7.30
CA ASP A 58 0.62 -43.14 -7.82
C ASP A 58 1.67 -42.51 -8.75
N GLY A 59 2.94 -42.66 -8.33
CA GLY A 59 4.03 -42.99 -9.26
C GLY A 59 5.25 -42.06 -9.27
N CYS A 60 6.19 -42.28 -8.35
CA CYS A 60 7.61 -41.98 -8.58
C CYS A 60 8.22 -43.12 -9.43
N PRO A 61 9.31 -42.89 -10.20
CA PRO A 61 10.59 -43.33 -9.66
C PRO A 61 11.82 -42.46 -10.02
N SER A 62 12.84 -42.67 -9.20
CA SER A 62 14.24 -42.22 -9.27
C SER A 62 15.13 -43.06 -10.21
N VAL A 63 16.17 -42.45 -10.80
CA VAL A 63 17.49 -43.05 -11.18
C VAL A 63 18.49 -41.87 -11.19
N SER A 64 19.51 -41.70 -10.32
CA SER A 64 20.78 -42.42 -10.02
C SER A 64 21.88 -42.39 -11.09
N GLY A 65 23.08 -41.91 -10.71
CA GLY A 65 24.39 -42.14 -11.36
C GLY A 65 25.35 -40.94 -11.19
N THR A 66 26.29 -40.90 -10.22
CA THR A 66 27.70 -41.41 -10.22
C THR A 66 28.58 -40.84 -11.35
N ALA A 67 29.87 -40.51 -11.24
CA ALA A 67 30.90 -40.41 -10.20
C ALA A 67 32.20 -39.81 -10.83
N ALA A 68 33.20 -39.57 -9.97
CA ALA A 68 34.56 -39.03 -10.12
C ALA A 68 35.49 -39.46 -11.29
N GLY A 69 36.59 -38.70 -11.46
CA GLY A 69 37.89 -39.14 -12.04
C GLY A 69 38.73 -37.98 -12.63
N LEU A 70 39.65 -37.35 -11.89
CA LEU A 70 41.11 -37.60 -11.76
C LEU A 70 42.00 -37.39 -13.02
N LEU A 71 42.99 -36.49 -12.81
CA LEU A 71 44.40 -36.49 -13.26
C LEU A 71 44.77 -36.29 -14.74
N GLY A 72 45.57 -35.24 -14.97
CA GLY A 72 46.50 -35.11 -16.10
C GLY A 72 47.54 -34.03 -15.81
N ARG A 73 48.78 -34.43 -15.53
CA ARG A 73 49.93 -33.59 -15.14
C ARG A 73 50.95 -33.57 -16.30
N THR A 74 51.90 -32.61 -16.23
CA THR A 74 53.19 -32.44 -16.96
C THR A 74 53.22 -31.37 -18.07
N PRO A 75 54.40 -30.80 -18.44
CA PRO A 75 55.30 -29.99 -17.60
C PRO A 75 55.71 -28.63 -18.26
N SER A 76 56.44 -27.81 -17.51
CA SER A 76 56.94 -26.43 -17.78
C SER A 76 57.80 -26.25 -19.05
N PRO A 77 58.12 -25.00 -19.47
CA PRO A 77 59.27 -24.28 -18.88
C PRO A 77 59.11 -22.76 -18.69
N SER A 78 60.01 -22.28 -17.84
CA SER A 78 60.27 -20.94 -17.32
C SER A 78 60.52 -19.85 -18.37
N GLN A 79 60.02 -18.63 -18.12
CA GLN A 79 60.69 -17.39 -18.53
C GLN A 79 60.53 -16.29 -17.46
N SER A 80 61.67 -15.64 -17.21
CA SER A 80 61.93 -14.56 -16.26
C SER A 80 61.33 -13.23 -16.71
N LEU A 81 60.71 -12.46 -15.81
CA LEU A 81 60.56 -11.02 -15.99
C LEU A 81 60.75 -10.29 -14.65
N SER A 82 61.57 -9.25 -14.75
CA SER A 82 62.15 -8.41 -13.71
C SER A 82 61.12 -7.55 -12.98
N SER A 83 61.33 -7.37 -11.68
CA SER A 83 60.58 -6.43 -10.83
C SER A 83 60.98 -4.97 -11.11
N PRO A 84 60.02 -4.04 -11.06
CA PRO A 84 60.27 -2.73 -10.51
C PRO A 84 59.45 -2.48 -9.23
N VAL A 85 60.06 -1.66 -8.40
CA VAL A 85 59.70 -1.26 -7.05
C VAL A 85 58.33 -0.57 -7.04
N SER A 86 57.35 -1.12 -6.32
CA SER A 86 56.10 -0.42 -6.01
C SER A 86 56.20 0.20 -4.64
N SER A 87 56.31 1.52 -4.63
CA SER A 87 56.15 2.40 -3.47
C SER A 87 54.80 2.15 -2.79
N SER A 88 54.86 1.81 -1.51
CA SER A 88 53.72 1.71 -0.60
C SER A 88 53.06 3.07 -0.39
N SER A 89 51.99 3.34 -1.13
CA SER A 89 51.01 4.36 -0.76
C SER A 89 49.97 3.72 0.15
N SER A 90 49.96 4.13 1.42
CA SER A 90 48.89 3.86 2.38
C SER A 90 47.52 4.13 1.76
N PRO A 91 46.46 3.37 2.11
CA PRO A 91 45.12 3.71 1.67
C PRO A 91 44.74 5.03 2.34
N SER A 92 44.89 6.12 1.61
CA SER A 92 44.21 7.36 1.94
C SER A 92 42.73 7.03 1.96
N SER A 93 42.14 7.14 3.15
CA SER A 93 40.71 7.16 3.39
C SER A 93 40.05 7.95 2.27
N SER A 94 39.39 7.23 1.36
CA SER A 94 38.61 7.82 0.28
C SER A 94 37.54 8.67 0.95
N THR A 95 37.74 9.98 0.89
CA THR A 95 36.71 10.98 1.07
C THR A 95 35.46 10.48 0.36
N SER A 96 34.37 10.33 1.11
CA SER A 96 33.08 9.89 0.63
C SER A 96 32.80 10.52 -0.73
N SER A 97 32.82 9.72 -1.79
CA SER A 97 32.02 10.09 -2.94
C SER A 97 30.62 10.27 -2.37
N THR A 98 30.04 11.46 -2.53
CA THR A 98 28.61 11.68 -2.33
C THR A 98 27.90 10.90 -3.44
N GLY A 99 27.98 9.57 -3.36
CA GLY A 99 27.42 8.65 -4.32
C GLY A 99 25.95 8.96 -4.44
N MET A 100 25.48 9.01 -5.68
CA MET A 100 24.07 9.12 -6.00
C MET A 100 23.29 8.12 -5.15
N ALA A 101 22.33 8.62 -4.36
CA ALA A 101 21.51 7.79 -3.51
C ALA A 101 20.34 7.21 -4.29
N CYS A 102 20.02 5.94 -4.07
CA CYS A 102 18.83 5.30 -4.62
C CYS A 102 17.83 5.10 -3.49
N ASN A 103 16.60 5.60 -3.62
CA ASN A 103 15.61 5.57 -2.54
C ASN A 103 16.20 6.06 -1.18
N ASN A 104 16.77 7.27 -1.19
CA ASN A 104 17.35 7.94 -0.02
C ASN A 104 18.63 7.32 0.58
N SER A 105 19.29 6.32 -0.03
CA SER A 105 20.62 5.88 0.43
C SER A 105 21.52 5.32 -0.68
N PRO A 106 22.82 5.66 -0.72
CA PRO A 106 23.78 5.01 -1.62
C PRO A 106 23.90 3.49 -1.37
N LEU A 107 23.62 3.03 -0.14
CA LEU A 107 23.70 1.61 0.23
C LEU A 107 22.61 0.75 -0.39
N LEU A 108 21.56 1.36 -0.96
CA LEU A 108 20.48 0.65 -1.62
C LEU A 108 20.68 0.50 -3.13
N CYS A 109 21.55 1.29 -3.76
CA CYS A 109 21.69 1.30 -5.22
C CYS A 109 22.04 -0.07 -5.81
N GLY A 110 22.97 -0.80 -5.18
CA GLY A 110 23.38 -2.13 -5.61
C GLY A 110 22.45 -3.26 -5.20
N ARG A 111 21.39 -3.00 -4.43
CA ARG A 111 20.47 -4.03 -3.96
C ARG A 111 19.40 -4.32 -5.00
N SER A 112 19.05 -5.60 -5.14
CA SER A 112 17.86 -6.00 -5.92
C SER A 112 16.61 -5.38 -5.31
N TYR A 113 15.67 -4.93 -6.14
CA TYR A 113 14.40 -4.36 -5.70
C TYR A 113 13.66 -5.26 -4.70
N SER A 114 13.69 -6.59 -4.90
CA SER A 114 13.07 -7.59 -4.02
C SER A 114 13.77 -7.78 -2.67
N SER A 115 15.00 -7.28 -2.53
CA SER A 115 15.80 -7.37 -1.30
C SER A 115 15.76 -6.10 -0.45
N VAL A 116 15.06 -5.06 -0.93
CA VAL A 116 14.83 -3.81 -0.20
C VAL A 116 13.46 -3.88 0.46
N THR A 117 13.39 -3.55 1.74
CA THR A 117 12.11 -3.34 2.43
C THR A 117 11.63 -1.92 2.18
N HIS A 118 10.50 -1.75 1.51
CA HIS A 118 9.90 -0.46 1.21
C HIS A 118 8.81 -0.14 2.23
N LEU A 119 8.88 1.03 2.88
CA LEU A 119 7.73 1.55 3.61
C LEU A 119 6.63 1.92 2.62
N GLY A 120 5.41 1.49 2.90
CA GLY A 120 4.21 1.76 2.15
C GLY A 120 3.20 2.57 2.94
N ALA A 121 2.51 3.49 2.25
CA ALA A 121 1.35 4.18 2.80
C ALA A 121 0.08 3.48 2.32
N HIS A 122 -0.64 2.86 3.26
CA HIS A 122 -1.95 2.26 3.04
C HIS A 122 -2.91 3.35 2.55
N ASP A 123 -3.62 3.07 1.46
CA ASP A 123 -4.71 3.90 1.00
C ASP A 123 -4.39 5.41 0.90
N SER A 124 -3.16 5.67 0.44
CA SER A 124 -2.48 6.97 0.38
C SER A 124 -3.12 8.08 -0.44
N ALA A 125 -4.21 7.78 -1.15
CA ALA A 125 -5.08 8.77 -1.78
C ALA A 125 -6.09 9.39 -0.79
N PHE A 126 -6.39 8.71 0.30
CA PHE A 126 -7.49 9.04 1.21
C PHE A 126 -6.98 9.76 2.45
N LEU A 127 -7.27 11.06 2.50
CA LEU A 127 -6.72 11.93 3.52
C LEU A 127 -7.68 12.17 4.67
N ARG A 128 -7.13 12.21 5.88
CA ARG A 128 -7.77 12.69 7.11
C ARG A 128 -7.34 14.12 7.38
N ASP A 129 -7.70 15.01 6.46
CA ASP A 129 -7.20 16.39 6.41
C ASP A 129 -8.29 17.45 6.62
N SER A 130 -9.56 17.04 6.70
CA SER A 130 -10.70 17.92 6.95
C SER A 130 -11.48 17.52 8.19
N HIS A 131 -12.40 18.41 8.61
CA HIS A 131 -13.31 18.17 9.72
C HIS A 131 -14.62 17.50 9.29
N GLU A 132 -14.78 17.20 8.00
CA GLU A 132 -15.95 16.49 7.49
C GLU A 132 -16.01 15.07 8.05
N LEU A 133 -17.21 14.56 8.29
CA LEU A 133 -17.39 13.22 8.85
C LEU A 133 -16.80 12.13 7.95
N SER A 134 -16.76 12.32 6.64
CA SER A 134 -16.13 11.37 5.70
C SER A 134 -14.62 11.27 5.88
N ALA A 135 -13.95 12.35 6.29
CA ALA A 135 -12.49 12.37 6.46
C ALA A 135 -12.00 11.50 7.62
N ILE A 136 -12.89 11.08 8.54
CA ILE A 136 -12.53 10.14 9.61
C ILE A 136 -12.16 8.75 9.05
N ALA A 137 -12.60 8.45 7.83
CA ALA A 137 -12.26 7.23 7.11
C ALA A 137 -10.92 7.33 6.36
N GLY A 138 -10.24 8.49 6.36
CA GLY A 138 -8.96 8.65 5.70
C GLY A 138 -7.80 7.98 6.46
N ASP A 139 -6.91 7.36 5.69
CA ASP A 139 -5.79 6.53 6.17
C ASP A 139 -4.49 7.31 6.33
N GLN A 140 -4.39 8.50 5.73
CA GLN A 140 -3.17 9.32 5.80
C GLN A 140 -3.45 10.78 6.20
N PHE A 141 -2.53 11.40 6.95
CA PHE A 141 -2.61 12.84 7.24
C PHE A 141 -2.02 13.71 6.12
N PHE A 142 -1.15 13.13 5.29
CA PHE A 142 -0.39 13.83 4.26
C PHE A 142 -0.54 13.11 2.92
N ASN A 143 -0.54 13.89 1.84
CA ASN A 143 -0.72 13.37 0.50
C ASN A 143 0.42 12.46 0.02
N ALA A 144 0.15 11.71 -1.04
CA ALA A 144 1.09 10.76 -1.65
C ALA A 144 2.45 11.37 -2.01
N THR A 145 2.51 12.57 -2.60
CA THR A 145 3.82 13.18 -2.99
C THR A 145 4.65 13.63 -1.79
N LEU A 146 3.98 14.03 -0.70
CA LEU A 146 4.61 14.29 0.58
C LEU A 146 5.11 13.00 1.24
N ALA A 147 4.35 11.91 1.14
CA ALA A 147 4.79 10.58 1.58
C ALA A 147 6.06 10.13 0.83
N LEU A 148 6.08 10.25 -0.50
CA LEU A 148 7.25 9.92 -1.33
C LEU A 148 8.48 10.75 -0.91
N SER A 149 8.29 12.06 -0.73
CA SER A 149 9.35 12.97 -0.29
C SER A 149 9.88 12.63 1.12
N ALA A 150 9.04 12.06 1.98
CA ALA A 150 9.38 11.62 3.33
C ALA A 150 10.10 10.25 3.38
N GLY A 151 10.19 9.53 2.26
CA GLY A 151 10.89 8.24 2.16
C GLY A 151 9.98 7.02 1.96
N VAL A 152 8.67 7.20 1.88
CA VAL A 152 7.73 6.14 1.47
C VAL A 152 8.03 5.74 0.02
N ARG A 153 8.04 4.44 -0.29
CA ARG A 153 8.33 3.91 -1.64
C ARG A 153 7.28 2.92 -2.15
N LEU A 154 6.19 2.74 -1.40
CA LEU A 154 4.95 2.13 -1.90
C LEU A 154 3.76 3.04 -1.59
N LEU A 155 2.92 3.29 -2.58
CA LEU A 155 1.65 3.97 -2.42
C LEU A 155 0.54 3.00 -2.80
N GLN A 156 -0.42 2.80 -1.90
CA GLN A 156 -1.60 1.99 -2.19
C GLN A 156 -2.84 2.88 -2.31
N ALA A 157 -3.79 2.51 -3.18
CA ALA A 157 -5.11 3.12 -3.21
C ALA A 157 -6.20 2.16 -3.74
N GLN A 158 -7.46 2.39 -3.36
CA GLN A 158 -8.63 1.72 -3.91
C GLN A 158 -9.19 2.45 -5.14
N VAL A 159 -9.55 1.70 -6.17
CA VAL A 159 -10.05 2.23 -7.44
C VAL A 159 -11.44 1.66 -7.74
N HIS A 160 -12.38 2.57 -7.97
CA HIS A 160 -13.77 2.25 -8.32
C HIS A 160 -14.20 2.96 -9.60
N VAL A 161 -15.23 2.44 -10.25
CA VAL A 161 -15.90 3.06 -11.38
C VAL A 161 -17.01 3.97 -10.86
N LEU A 162 -16.96 5.24 -11.25
CA LEU A 162 -18.04 6.19 -11.07
C LEU A 162 -18.37 6.82 -12.43
N ASN A 163 -19.60 6.66 -12.89
CA ASN A 163 -20.08 7.17 -14.18
C ASN A 163 -19.15 6.80 -15.36
N GLY A 164 -18.67 5.54 -15.39
CA GLY A 164 -17.80 5.03 -16.45
C GLY A 164 -16.33 5.49 -16.37
N THR A 165 -15.92 6.17 -15.31
CA THR A 165 -14.54 6.67 -15.11
C THR A 165 -13.93 6.09 -13.84
N LEU A 166 -12.60 5.88 -13.81
CA LEU A 166 -11.92 5.39 -12.61
C LEU A 166 -11.66 6.53 -11.61
N PHE A 167 -12.23 6.38 -10.43
CA PHE A 167 -12.08 7.25 -9.28
C PHE A 167 -11.36 6.52 -8.14
N LEU A 168 -10.72 7.31 -7.29
CA LEU A 168 -10.16 6.88 -6.02
C LEU A 168 -11.26 7.01 -4.98
N CYS A 169 -11.82 5.89 -4.56
CA CYS A 169 -12.90 5.84 -3.58
C CYS A 169 -12.57 4.84 -2.49
N HIS A 170 -12.62 5.27 -1.22
CA HIS A 170 -12.35 4.39 -0.09
C HIS A 170 -13.62 3.59 0.22
N THR A 171 -13.63 2.28 -0.04
CA THR A 171 -14.80 1.38 -0.01
C THR A 171 -15.90 1.70 -1.03
N SER A 172 -16.33 2.96 -1.14
CA SER A 172 -17.30 3.44 -2.14
C SER A 172 -17.19 4.95 -2.32
N CYS A 173 -17.60 5.46 -3.49
CA CYS A 173 -17.52 6.90 -3.78
C CYS A 173 -18.49 7.77 -2.96
N GLY A 174 -19.43 7.17 -2.23
CA GLY A 174 -20.30 7.87 -1.29
C GLY A 174 -19.69 8.03 0.12
N LEU A 175 -18.65 7.25 0.46
CA LEU A 175 -17.96 7.34 1.74
C LEU A 175 -16.88 8.42 1.69
N LEU A 176 -15.84 8.19 0.88
CA LEU A 176 -14.75 9.14 0.71
C LEU A 176 -14.23 9.03 -0.72
N ASN A 177 -14.35 10.13 -1.47
CA ASN A 177 -13.97 10.23 -2.87
C ASN A 177 -12.79 11.20 -2.98
N ALA A 178 -11.62 10.70 -3.36
CA ALA A 178 -10.39 11.46 -3.52
C ALA A 178 -10.18 11.96 -4.98
N GLY A 179 -11.19 11.82 -5.84
CA GLY A 179 -11.18 12.30 -7.21
C GLY A 179 -10.71 11.27 -8.23
N LEU A 180 -10.34 11.74 -9.41
CA LEU A 180 -9.95 10.89 -10.54
C LEU A 180 -8.62 10.18 -10.28
N LEU A 181 -8.53 8.90 -10.66
CA LEU A 181 -7.27 8.16 -10.66
C LEU A 181 -6.20 8.87 -11.50
N GLU A 182 -6.58 9.37 -12.68
CA GLU A 182 -5.66 10.09 -13.58
C GLU A 182 -4.97 11.28 -12.90
N THR A 183 -5.72 12.09 -12.16
CA THR A 183 -5.19 13.27 -11.46
C THR A 183 -4.13 12.89 -10.45
N TRP A 184 -4.40 11.85 -9.64
CA TRP A 184 -3.48 11.38 -8.61
C TRP A 184 -2.23 10.74 -9.21
N LEU A 185 -2.36 9.91 -10.25
CA LEU A 185 -1.22 9.36 -10.98
C LEU A 185 -0.38 10.46 -11.64
N GLY A 186 -1.01 11.53 -12.15
CA GLY A 186 -0.31 12.67 -12.73
C GLY A 186 0.52 13.45 -11.70
N LEU A 187 0.08 13.51 -10.43
CA LEU A 187 0.90 14.08 -9.34
C LEU A 187 2.15 13.24 -9.07
N ILE A 188 2.02 11.91 -9.11
CA ILE A 188 3.13 10.97 -8.91
C ILE A 188 4.10 11.03 -10.10
N ALA A 189 3.59 11.17 -11.33
CA ALA A 189 4.43 11.34 -12.52
C ALA A 189 5.32 12.58 -12.41
N ARG A 190 4.74 13.72 -12.02
CA ARG A 190 5.49 14.97 -11.77
C ARG A 190 6.52 14.83 -10.64
N TRP A 191 6.21 14.05 -9.61
CA TRP A 191 7.17 13.75 -8.56
C TRP A 191 8.34 12.92 -9.10
N LEU A 192 8.08 11.86 -9.88
CA LEU A 192 9.13 11.05 -10.52
C LEU A 192 9.96 11.85 -11.53
N ASP A 193 9.38 12.84 -12.22
CA ASP A 193 10.10 13.74 -13.12
C ASP A 193 11.17 14.55 -12.37
N THR A 194 10.90 14.95 -11.12
CA THR A 194 11.82 15.77 -10.30
C THR A 194 12.69 14.95 -9.34
N ASN A 195 12.47 13.63 -9.26
CA ASN A 195 13.19 12.70 -8.39
C ASN A 195 13.75 11.54 -9.23
N PRO A 196 14.81 11.76 -10.04
CA PRO A 196 15.29 10.79 -11.03
C PRO A 196 15.97 9.55 -10.43
N HIS A 197 16.29 9.56 -9.14
CA HIS A 197 17.01 8.47 -8.45
C HIS A 197 16.13 7.65 -7.52
N ASP A 198 14.82 7.76 -7.71
CA ASP A 198 13.84 7.03 -6.91
C ASP A 198 13.07 6.03 -7.76
N VAL A 199 12.83 4.87 -7.14
CA VAL A 199 12.00 3.77 -7.66
C VAL A 199 10.78 3.67 -6.76
N VAL A 200 9.59 3.84 -7.34
CA VAL A 200 8.31 3.88 -6.63
C VAL A 200 7.46 2.66 -6.98
N THR A 201 6.74 2.16 -5.98
CA THR A 201 5.76 1.09 -6.13
C THR A 201 4.35 1.65 -6.03
N LEU A 202 3.46 1.24 -6.93
CA LEU A 202 2.02 1.44 -6.81
C LEU A 202 1.33 0.11 -6.58
N LEU A 203 0.38 0.09 -5.65
CA LEU A 203 -0.54 -1.02 -5.45
C LEU A 203 -1.96 -0.46 -5.60
N LEU A 204 -2.67 -0.85 -6.65
CA LEU A 204 -4.04 -0.40 -6.89
C LEU A 204 -5.03 -1.54 -6.66
N VAL A 205 -6.01 -1.34 -5.80
CA VAL A 205 -7.09 -2.31 -5.60
C VAL A 205 -8.14 -2.08 -6.68
N ASN A 206 -8.30 -3.06 -7.59
CA ASN A 206 -9.27 -3.01 -8.68
C ASN A 206 -10.65 -3.47 -8.21
N SER A 207 -11.33 -2.61 -7.44
CA SER A 207 -12.55 -2.98 -6.72
C SER A 207 -13.72 -3.39 -7.64
N ASP A 208 -13.76 -2.86 -8.87
CA ASP A 208 -14.86 -3.06 -9.81
C ASP A 208 -14.44 -3.85 -11.07
N ASN A 209 -13.41 -4.71 -10.94
CA ASN A 209 -12.98 -5.69 -11.95
C ASN A 209 -12.74 -5.11 -13.36
N GLN A 210 -12.13 -3.93 -13.43
CA GLN A 210 -11.84 -3.27 -14.70
C GLN A 210 -10.65 -3.91 -15.42
N ALA A 211 -10.72 -3.97 -16.74
CA ALA A 211 -9.66 -4.55 -17.57
C ALA A 211 -8.38 -3.72 -17.54
N ALA A 212 -7.23 -4.37 -17.71
CA ALA A 212 -5.91 -3.72 -17.81
C ALA A 212 -5.86 -2.60 -18.85
N ALA A 213 -6.58 -2.73 -19.96
CA ALA A 213 -6.65 -1.68 -20.97
C ALA A 213 -7.26 -0.36 -20.45
N VAL A 214 -8.16 -0.39 -19.46
CA VAL A 214 -8.74 0.82 -18.87
C VAL A 214 -7.70 1.54 -18.02
N PHE A 215 -7.04 0.81 -17.10
CA PHE A 215 -5.92 1.34 -16.30
C PHE A 215 -4.77 1.82 -17.19
N GLY A 216 -4.41 1.04 -18.20
CA GLY A 216 -3.31 1.31 -19.11
C GLY A 216 -3.43 2.65 -19.82
N ARG A 217 -4.62 2.97 -20.34
CA ARG A 217 -4.90 4.29 -20.94
C ARG A 217 -4.75 5.43 -19.94
N ILE A 218 -5.25 5.25 -18.71
CA ILE A 218 -5.13 6.27 -17.66
C ILE A 218 -3.67 6.49 -17.25
N PHE A 219 -2.87 5.42 -17.16
CA PHE A 219 -1.41 5.53 -16.92
C PHE A 219 -0.69 6.29 -18.04
N GLN A 220 -1.10 6.10 -19.29
CA GLN A 220 -0.55 6.84 -20.43
C GLN A 220 -0.95 8.32 -20.38
N GLN A 221 -2.23 8.62 -20.13
CA GLN A 221 -2.77 9.98 -20.02
C GLN A 221 -2.11 10.76 -18.86
N ALA A 222 -1.92 10.12 -17.72
CA ALA A 222 -1.19 10.67 -16.58
C ALA A 222 0.32 10.84 -16.82
N GLY A 223 0.87 10.31 -17.92
CA GLY A 223 2.29 10.39 -18.26
C GLY A 223 3.18 9.44 -17.44
N LEU A 224 2.59 8.44 -16.78
CA LEU A 224 3.27 7.56 -15.84
C LEU A 224 3.81 6.27 -16.50
N SER A 225 3.22 5.86 -17.63
CA SER A 225 3.61 4.65 -18.38
C SER A 225 5.09 4.61 -18.79
N LYS A 226 5.70 5.77 -19.07
CA LYS A 226 7.12 5.90 -19.45
C LYS A 226 8.11 5.42 -18.37
N TYR A 227 7.65 5.27 -17.12
CA TYR A 227 8.45 4.76 -16.01
C TYR A 227 8.18 3.29 -15.69
N GLY A 228 7.19 2.67 -16.34
CA GLY A 228 6.71 1.33 -15.99
C GLY A 228 7.78 0.26 -16.17
N TYR A 229 8.05 -0.48 -15.10
CA TYR A 229 8.84 -1.69 -15.14
C TYR A 229 7.98 -2.85 -15.61
N ALA A 230 8.32 -3.39 -16.79
CA ALA A 230 7.74 -4.61 -17.32
C ALA A 230 8.64 -5.80 -16.96
N ARG A 231 8.07 -6.79 -16.26
CA ARG A 231 8.79 -8.01 -15.89
C ARG A 231 8.82 -8.95 -17.08
N SER A 232 10.00 -9.37 -17.51
CA SER A 232 10.13 -10.36 -18.60
C SER A 232 9.90 -11.79 -18.10
N ALA A 233 9.45 -12.68 -18.99
CA ALA A 233 9.18 -14.09 -18.66
C ALA A 233 10.43 -14.87 -18.20
N SER A 234 11.63 -14.40 -18.58
CA SER A 234 12.91 -14.97 -18.14
C SER A 234 13.31 -14.55 -16.71
N GLN A 235 12.68 -13.51 -16.15
CA GLN A 235 12.95 -13.00 -14.80
C GLN A 235 12.03 -13.68 -13.77
N GLN A 236 12.32 -14.93 -13.45
CA GLN A 236 11.53 -15.69 -12.48
C GLN A 236 12.03 -15.52 -11.04
N GLY A 237 11.11 -15.65 -10.09
CA GLY A 237 11.40 -15.61 -8.64
C GLY A 237 11.92 -14.26 -8.12
N ALA A 238 12.35 -14.24 -6.85
CA ALA A 238 12.86 -13.02 -6.20
C ALA A 238 14.20 -12.55 -6.77
N ALA A 239 15.04 -13.48 -7.23
CA ALA A 239 16.34 -13.16 -7.85
C ALA A 239 16.22 -12.52 -9.24
N GLY A 240 15.06 -12.61 -9.89
CA GLY A 240 14.82 -12.00 -11.21
C GLY A 240 14.63 -10.49 -11.18
N TRP A 241 14.52 -9.87 -10.01
CA TRP A 241 14.34 -8.42 -9.89
C TRP A 241 15.66 -7.66 -10.06
N PRO A 242 15.71 -6.62 -10.90
CA PRO A 242 16.91 -5.80 -11.10
C PRO A 242 17.31 -5.04 -9.83
N THR A 243 18.53 -4.51 -9.82
CA THR A 243 18.94 -3.56 -8.77
C THR A 243 18.24 -2.23 -8.92
N LEU A 244 18.11 -1.46 -7.83
CA LEU A 244 17.55 -0.10 -7.91
C LEU A 244 18.33 0.77 -8.90
N GLN A 245 19.66 0.67 -8.90
CA GLN A 245 20.50 1.39 -9.86
C GLN A 245 20.21 1.01 -11.31
N ALA A 246 19.98 -0.27 -11.60
CA ALA A 246 19.65 -0.74 -12.95
C ALA A 246 18.27 -0.23 -13.40
N MET A 247 17.27 -0.24 -12.51
CA MET A 247 15.94 0.34 -12.79
C MET A 247 16.02 1.84 -13.06
N ILE A 248 16.82 2.55 -12.28
CA ILE A 248 17.07 3.99 -12.45
C ILE A 248 17.74 4.28 -13.79
N ALA A 249 18.82 3.54 -14.11
CA ALA A 249 19.54 3.70 -15.36
C ALA A 249 18.68 3.40 -16.61
N ALA A 250 17.78 2.41 -16.51
CA ALA A 250 16.83 2.08 -17.56
C ALA A 250 15.58 2.99 -17.59
N ASN A 251 15.46 3.91 -16.64
CA ASN A 251 14.27 4.73 -16.39
C ASN A 251 12.96 3.92 -16.18
N THR A 252 13.06 2.65 -15.80
CA THR A 252 11.92 1.79 -15.43
C THR A 252 11.70 1.84 -13.92
N ARG A 253 11.39 3.04 -13.42
CA ARG A 253 11.41 3.39 -11.99
C ARG A 253 10.05 3.28 -11.31
N LEU A 254 9.07 2.67 -11.95
CA LEU A 254 7.73 2.43 -11.42
C LEU A 254 7.39 0.94 -11.47
N VAL A 255 7.13 0.33 -10.32
CA VAL A 255 6.56 -1.02 -10.24
C VAL A 255 5.09 -0.90 -9.90
N THR A 256 4.21 -1.42 -10.74
CA THR A 256 2.76 -1.34 -10.51
C THR A 256 2.19 -2.74 -10.32
N PHE A 257 1.61 -2.96 -9.15
CA PHE A 257 0.73 -4.10 -8.87
C PHE A 257 -0.72 -3.63 -8.90
N ILE A 258 -1.58 -4.40 -9.54
CA ILE A 258 -3.03 -4.21 -9.46
C ILE A 258 -3.65 -5.50 -8.91
N ALA A 259 -4.40 -5.37 -7.82
CA ALA A 259 -5.08 -6.49 -7.19
C ALA A 259 -6.08 -7.10 -8.19
N SER A 260 -5.95 -8.40 -8.47
CA SER A 260 -6.88 -9.15 -9.33
C SER A 260 -7.08 -8.53 -10.72
N ILE A 261 -6.01 -8.40 -11.51
CA ILE A 261 -6.07 -7.97 -12.91
C ILE A 261 -5.60 -9.07 -13.88
N ALA A 262 -6.27 -9.21 -15.02
CA ALA A 262 -5.74 -10.05 -16.10
C ALA A 262 -4.57 -9.35 -16.79
N ALA A 263 -3.49 -10.08 -17.05
CA ALA A 263 -2.34 -9.55 -17.78
C ALA A 263 -2.72 -9.12 -19.21
N ASP A 264 -2.16 -8.01 -19.67
CA ASP A 264 -2.34 -7.48 -21.03
C ASP A 264 -0.97 -7.11 -21.60
N ALA A 265 -0.60 -7.75 -22.71
CA ALA A 265 0.70 -7.54 -23.36
C ALA A 265 0.89 -6.10 -23.89
N SER A 266 -0.20 -5.35 -24.08
CA SER A 266 -0.16 -3.93 -24.46
C SER A 266 0.25 -3.03 -23.29
N TYR A 267 0.10 -3.51 -22.05
CA TYR A 267 0.42 -2.79 -20.81
C TYR A 267 1.23 -3.69 -19.86
N PRO A 268 2.42 -4.16 -20.28
CA PRO A 268 3.16 -5.22 -19.57
C PRO A 268 3.76 -4.77 -18.22
N TYR A 269 3.66 -3.48 -17.90
CA TYR A 269 4.04 -2.90 -16.62
C TYR A 269 2.91 -2.89 -15.59
N LEU A 270 1.69 -3.32 -15.96
CA LEU A 270 0.57 -3.52 -15.04
C LEU A 270 0.56 -4.98 -14.60
N LEU A 271 1.20 -5.25 -13.48
CA LEU A 271 1.37 -6.60 -12.98
C LEU A 271 0.17 -7.00 -12.12
N ASN A 272 -0.26 -8.26 -12.23
CA ASN A 272 -1.18 -8.82 -11.23
C ASN A 272 -0.44 -8.92 -9.90
N GLU A 273 -1.01 -8.32 -8.85
CA GLU A 273 -0.45 -8.36 -7.51
C GLU A 273 -0.19 -9.79 -7.04
N PHE A 274 -1.19 -10.66 -7.14
CA PHE A 274 -1.20 -12.00 -6.56
C PHE A 274 -0.37 -13.02 -7.33
N ASP A 275 0.20 -12.64 -8.48
CA ASP A 275 1.26 -13.41 -9.15
C ASP A 275 2.65 -13.12 -8.58
N HIS A 276 2.79 -12.04 -7.79
CA HIS A 276 4.10 -11.52 -7.37
C HIS A 276 4.21 -11.16 -5.90
N VAL A 277 3.09 -10.91 -5.22
CA VAL A 277 3.01 -10.43 -3.84
C VAL A 277 2.06 -11.35 -3.09
N PHE A 278 2.45 -11.71 -1.87
CA PHE A 278 1.52 -12.26 -0.90
C PHE A 278 1.49 -11.36 0.32
N GLU A 279 0.40 -11.39 1.06
CA GLU A 279 0.21 -10.50 2.19
C GLU A 279 -0.36 -11.20 3.42
N THR A 280 -0.10 -10.61 4.58
CA THR A 280 -0.68 -11.03 5.87
C THR A 280 -2.13 -10.54 6.00
N PRO A 281 -2.91 -11.03 6.99
CA PRO A 281 -4.26 -10.54 7.23
C PRO A 281 -4.29 -9.02 7.40
N TYR A 282 -5.30 -8.37 6.81
CA TYR A 282 -5.48 -6.92 6.84
C TYR A 282 -6.56 -6.45 7.82
N MET A 283 -7.50 -7.32 8.21
CA MET A 283 -8.57 -6.97 9.15
C MET A 283 -8.11 -7.09 10.61
N VAL A 284 -7.44 -6.06 11.12
CA VAL A 284 -6.94 -6.02 12.50
C VAL A 284 -7.77 -5.06 13.35
N THR A 285 -8.46 -5.57 14.36
CA THR A 285 -9.21 -4.76 15.36
C THR A 285 -8.64 -4.90 16.77
N ASN A 286 -7.60 -5.72 16.92
CA ASN A 286 -6.83 -5.88 18.15
C ASN A 286 -5.36 -6.08 17.79
N LEU A 287 -4.46 -5.32 18.42
CA LEU A 287 -3.04 -5.31 18.07
C LEU A 287 -2.34 -6.67 18.23
N VAL A 288 -2.84 -7.57 19.09
CA VAL A 288 -2.31 -8.94 19.21
C VAL A 288 -2.44 -9.72 17.89
N GLN A 289 -3.40 -9.37 17.02
CA GLN A 289 -3.57 -10.03 15.73
C GLN A 289 -2.39 -9.82 14.78
N PHE A 290 -1.58 -8.77 14.96
CA PHE A 290 -0.32 -8.60 14.22
C PHE A 290 0.71 -9.69 14.53
N SER A 291 0.51 -10.52 15.55
CA SER A 291 1.34 -11.71 15.77
C SER A 291 1.17 -12.80 14.70
N ASN A 292 0.12 -12.72 13.87
CA ASN A 292 -0.14 -13.64 12.78
C ASN A 292 0.61 -13.23 11.50
N CYS A 293 1.64 -14.00 11.15
CA CYS A 293 2.43 -13.82 9.92
C CYS A 293 2.07 -14.83 8.82
N SER A 294 0.90 -15.49 8.95
CA SER A 294 0.41 -16.40 7.92
C SER A 294 0.06 -15.63 6.65
N LEU A 295 0.17 -16.30 5.52
CA LEU A 295 -0.35 -15.79 4.26
C LEU A 295 -1.87 -15.75 4.33
N ASP A 296 -2.46 -14.61 4.02
CA ASP A 296 -3.92 -14.43 3.88
C ASP A 296 -4.32 -14.40 2.40
N ARG A 297 -3.62 -13.59 1.59
CA ARG A 297 -3.86 -13.48 0.15
C ARG A 297 -2.57 -13.63 -0.66
N PRO A 298 -2.61 -14.30 -1.83
CA PRO A 298 -3.74 -15.08 -2.34
C PRO A 298 -3.78 -16.49 -1.74
N PRO A 299 -4.94 -17.05 -1.37
CA PRO A 299 -5.02 -18.41 -0.82
C PRO A 299 -4.48 -19.48 -1.79
N SER A 300 -4.51 -19.21 -3.10
CA SER A 300 -3.93 -20.07 -4.15
C SER A 300 -2.40 -20.23 -4.07
N ALA A 301 -1.71 -19.38 -3.31
CA ALA A 301 -0.28 -19.54 -3.04
C ALA A 301 0.02 -20.57 -1.93
N GLY A 302 -1.01 -21.05 -1.22
CA GLY A 302 -0.88 -22.03 -0.14
C GLY A 302 -0.33 -21.38 1.13
N SER A 303 0.88 -21.76 1.54
CA SER A 303 1.53 -21.18 2.73
C SER A 303 2.52 -20.07 2.36
N ALA A 304 2.87 -19.21 3.33
CA ALA A 304 3.92 -18.21 3.15
C ALA A 304 5.24 -18.83 2.66
N ALA A 305 5.62 -20.00 3.20
CA ALA A 305 6.81 -20.74 2.74
C ALA A 305 6.69 -21.20 1.27
N ALA A 306 5.51 -21.61 0.81
CA ALA A 306 5.28 -21.97 -0.59
C ALA A 306 5.33 -20.73 -1.51
N ALA A 307 4.72 -19.63 -1.11
CA ALA A 307 4.77 -18.34 -1.82
C ALA A 307 6.21 -17.83 -1.97
N LEU A 308 7.00 -17.87 -0.90
CA LEU A 308 8.42 -17.50 -0.88
C LEU A 308 9.26 -18.37 -1.82
N ARG A 309 9.03 -19.68 -1.87
CA ARG A 309 9.71 -20.57 -2.83
C ARG A 309 9.38 -20.25 -4.28
N ARG A 310 8.17 -19.74 -4.55
CA ARG A 310 7.77 -19.21 -5.87
C ARG A 310 8.36 -17.82 -6.14
N GLY A 311 9.03 -17.21 -5.16
CA GLY A 311 9.64 -15.89 -5.23
C GLY A 311 8.64 -14.74 -5.19
N MET A 312 7.51 -14.95 -4.53
CA MET A 312 6.57 -13.88 -4.20
C MET A 312 7.17 -12.98 -3.11
N LEU A 313 6.89 -11.68 -3.21
CA LEU A 313 7.33 -10.63 -2.31
C LEU A 313 6.35 -10.55 -1.11
N PRO A 314 6.81 -10.67 0.14
CA PRO A 314 5.93 -10.53 1.29
C PRO A 314 5.54 -9.08 1.53
N LEU A 315 4.26 -8.82 1.72
CA LEU A 315 3.68 -7.56 2.18
C LEU A 315 3.11 -7.76 3.59
N LEU A 316 3.52 -6.89 4.53
CA LEU A 316 2.89 -6.80 5.84
C LEU A 316 1.78 -5.76 5.81
N ASN A 317 0.54 -6.21 5.97
CA ASN A 317 -0.56 -5.34 6.34
C ASN A 317 -0.42 -4.98 7.82
N HIS A 318 -0.07 -3.73 8.09
CA HIS A 318 0.20 -3.21 9.44
C HIS A 318 -0.58 -1.92 9.71
N PHE A 319 -1.90 -2.05 9.74
CA PHE A 319 -2.84 -1.00 10.09
C PHE A 319 -3.99 -1.62 10.88
N ALA A 320 -4.55 -0.85 11.82
CA ALA A 320 -5.57 -1.33 12.75
C ALA A 320 -6.83 -0.48 12.64
N TYR A 321 -7.96 -1.10 12.92
CA TYR A 321 -9.27 -0.49 12.86
C TYR A 321 -9.85 -0.26 14.26
N ALA A 322 -10.29 0.97 14.51
CA ALA A 322 -11.13 1.32 15.64
C ALA A 322 -12.61 1.10 15.30
N LYS A 323 -13.35 0.44 16.20
CA LYS A 323 -14.80 0.23 16.05
C LYS A 323 -15.56 1.46 16.56
N VAL A 324 -16.27 2.14 15.66
CA VAL A 324 -17.16 3.27 16.01
C VAL A 324 -18.57 2.76 16.35
N SER A 325 -18.96 1.65 15.72
CA SER A 325 -20.20 0.92 16.03
C SER A 325 -20.01 -0.57 15.72
N SER A 326 -21.07 -1.38 15.82
CA SER A 326 -21.05 -2.79 15.40
C SER A 326 -20.78 -2.98 13.90
N SER A 327 -21.02 -1.96 13.08
CA SER A 327 -20.91 -2.02 11.61
C SER A 327 -19.91 -1.04 11.01
N ILE A 328 -19.38 -0.09 11.80
CA ILE A 328 -18.48 0.96 11.31
C ILE A 328 -17.11 0.80 11.96
N GLN A 329 -16.10 0.67 11.09
CA GLN A 329 -14.69 0.62 11.42
C GLN A 329 -13.99 1.79 10.72
N ILE A 330 -13.02 2.40 11.39
CA ILE A 330 -12.21 3.49 10.86
C ILE A 330 -10.74 3.23 11.19
N PRO A 331 -9.77 3.81 10.46
CA PRO A 331 -8.36 3.78 10.85
C PRO A 331 -8.14 4.22 12.31
N ASP A 332 -7.43 3.39 13.08
CA ASP A 332 -7.18 3.59 14.50
C ASP A 332 -6.07 4.63 14.75
N VAL A 333 -6.50 5.89 14.86
CA VAL A 333 -5.61 7.00 15.22
C VAL A 333 -5.22 6.98 16.71
N SER A 334 -5.97 6.28 17.57
CA SER A 334 -5.75 6.34 19.02
C SER A 334 -4.50 5.59 19.44
N ASP A 335 -4.24 4.43 18.83
CA ASP A 335 -3.06 3.61 19.09
C ASP A 335 -1.96 3.80 18.02
N ILE A 336 -2.08 4.78 17.11
CA ILE A 336 -1.23 4.86 15.90
C ILE A 336 0.27 4.96 16.16
N ASP A 337 0.69 5.66 17.21
CA ASP A 337 2.12 5.74 17.57
C ASP A 337 2.66 4.43 18.11
N VAL A 338 1.79 3.61 18.74
CA VAL A 338 2.12 2.26 19.20
C VAL A 338 2.16 1.31 18.02
N THR A 339 1.09 1.27 17.21
CA THR A 339 1.00 0.44 15.99
C THR A 339 2.24 0.68 15.14
N ASN A 340 2.50 1.91 14.70
CA ASN A 340 3.61 2.17 13.80
C ASN A 340 5.02 2.09 14.43
N SER A 341 5.14 1.93 15.75
CA SER A 341 6.41 1.96 16.50
C SER A 341 7.48 0.99 15.94
N PRO A 342 8.75 1.40 15.87
CA PRO A 342 9.85 0.51 15.48
C PRO A 342 10.31 -0.40 16.61
N ASP A 343 9.70 -0.31 17.80
CA ASP A 343 10.01 -1.20 18.91
C ASP A 343 9.89 -2.67 18.48
N THR A 344 10.93 -3.43 18.76
CA THR A 344 11.06 -4.84 18.41
C THR A 344 10.73 -5.77 19.58
N THR A 345 10.65 -5.23 20.80
CA THR A 345 10.35 -6.00 22.01
C THR A 345 8.87 -6.32 22.12
N GLY A 346 8.02 -5.48 21.49
CA GLY A 346 6.58 -5.63 21.57
C GLY A 346 6.05 -5.30 22.97
N THR A 347 6.59 -4.27 23.64
CA THR A 347 6.22 -3.91 25.03
C THR A 347 5.49 -2.56 25.20
N GLY A 348 5.25 -1.79 24.12
CA GLY A 348 4.35 -0.62 24.14
C GLY A 348 2.86 -0.99 24.20
N GLY A 349 2.22 -0.93 25.37
CA GLY A 349 0.79 -1.18 25.50
C GLY A 349 -0.07 -0.18 24.71
N GLY A 350 -0.81 -0.67 23.71
CA GLY A 350 -1.93 0.07 23.12
C GLY A 350 -3.18 -0.08 23.99
N SER A 351 -4.12 0.85 23.85
CA SER A 351 -5.39 0.88 24.60
C SER A 351 -6.23 -0.38 24.36
N ASN A 352 -5.96 -1.10 23.26
CA ASN A 352 -6.61 -2.35 22.87
C ASN A 352 -5.80 -3.64 23.16
N GLY A 353 -4.61 -3.56 23.78
CA GLY A 353 -3.74 -4.71 24.09
C GLY A 353 -3.78 -5.10 25.57
N GLY A 354 -4.62 -6.08 25.93
CA GLY A 354 -4.88 -6.48 27.33
C GLY A 354 -3.85 -7.42 27.98
N ASP A 355 -2.75 -7.74 27.30
CA ASP A 355 -1.94 -8.93 27.59
C ASP A 355 -0.43 -8.76 27.39
N GLY A 356 0.06 -7.53 27.23
CA GLY A 356 1.50 -7.24 27.17
C GLY A 356 2.18 -7.68 25.86
N ILE A 357 1.39 -7.99 24.81
CA ILE A 357 1.88 -8.13 23.44
C ILE A 357 1.55 -6.84 22.70
N SER A 358 2.57 -6.08 22.35
CA SER A 358 2.40 -4.91 21.51
C SER A 358 2.48 -5.31 20.05
N GLY A 359 1.41 -5.03 19.33
CA GLY A 359 1.38 -5.13 17.87
C GLY A 359 2.11 -3.96 17.22
N THR A 360 3.36 -3.71 17.62
CA THR A 360 4.21 -2.70 16.99
C THR A 360 4.72 -3.20 15.65
N LEU A 361 4.98 -2.29 14.72
CA LEU A 361 5.50 -2.59 13.39
C LEU A 361 6.85 -3.31 13.47
N GLY A 362 7.75 -2.87 14.35
CA GLY A 362 9.06 -3.50 14.57
C GLY A 362 8.97 -4.94 15.06
N ALA A 363 8.07 -5.22 16.00
CA ALA A 363 7.89 -6.56 16.56
C ALA A 363 7.25 -7.52 15.55
N GLN A 364 6.22 -7.07 14.80
CA GLN A 364 5.64 -7.88 13.72
C GLN A 364 6.69 -8.17 12.64
N ALA A 365 7.41 -7.15 12.18
CA ALA A 365 8.45 -7.30 11.17
C ALA A 365 9.50 -8.37 11.55
N ASN A 366 10.01 -8.33 12.77
CA ASN A 366 10.98 -9.31 13.26
C ASN A 366 10.38 -10.71 13.38
N ARG A 367 9.16 -10.82 13.92
CA ARG A 367 8.46 -12.09 14.06
C ARG A 367 8.21 -12.74 12.71
N CYS A 368 7.70 -11.98 11.75
CA CYS A 368 7.39 -12.49 10.42
C CYS A 368 8.67 -12.86 9.67
N THR A 369 9.73 -12.06 9.78
CA THR A 369 11.05 -12.41 9.24
C THR A 369 11.54 -13.76 9.79
N ALA A 370 11.40 -14.00 11.10
CA ALA A 370 11.78 -15.28 11.71
C ALA A 370 10.92 -16.45 11.19
N GLN A 371 9.59 -16.27 11.12
CA GLN A 371 8.68 -17.30 10.61
C GLN A 371 8.86 -17.59 9.11
N TRP A 372 9.34 -16.60 8.36
CA TRP A 372 9.64 -16.69 6.93
C TRP A 372 11.09 -17.11 6.64
N SER A 373 11.70 -17.84 7.60
CA SER A 373 13.05 -18.41 7.46
C SER A 373 14.12 -17.36 7.16
N GLY A 374 14.01 -16.18 7.78
CA GLY A 374 14.92 -15.05 7.60
C GLY A 374 14.58 -14.14 6.42
N THR A 375 13.54 -14.44 5.64
CA THR A 375 13.10 -13.54 4.55
C THR A 375 12.40 -12.33 5.14
N LYS A 376 12.95 -11.14 4.90
CA LYS A 376 12.36 -9.87 5.33
C LYS A 376 11.12 -9.54 4.48
N PRO A 377 10.14 -8.80 5.03
CA PRO A 377 9.09 -8.22 4.21
C PRO A 377 9.68 -7.31 3.12
N ALA A 378 9.18 -7.42 1.90
CA ALA A 378 9.47 -6.48 0.84
C ALA A 378 8.68 -5.17 1.05
N PHE A 379 7.49 -5.25 1.63
CA PHE A 379 6.62 -4.10 1.86
C PHE A 379 6.10 -4.07 3.31
N LEU A 380 6.15 -2.88 3.92
CA LEU A 380 5.49 -2.58 5.19
C LEU A 380 4.37 -1.59 4.93
N LEU A 381 3.10 -2.01 4.92
CA LEU A 381 1.98 -1.16 4.58
C LEU A 381 1.32 -0.62 5.86
N VAL A 382 1.32 0.71 6.04
CA VAL A 382 0.83 1.35 7.27
C VAL A 382 -0.15 2.49 7.02
N ASP A 383 -1.07 2.70 7.95
CA ASP A 383 -1.81 3.96 8.08
C ASP A 383 -0.92 5.05 8.68
N PHE A 384 -1.19 6.30 8.34
CA PHE A 384 -0.54 7.49 8.88
C PHE A 384 1.00 7.37 8.93
N PHE A 385 1.63 7.21 7.76
CA PHE A 385 3.05 6.88 7.59
C PHE A 385 4.03 7.76 8.40
N ASN A 386 3.62 8.97 8.76
CA ASN A 386 4.42 9.92 9.52
C ASN A 386 4.45 9.64 11.04
N ARG A 387 3.74 8.62 11.52
CA ARG A 387 3.61 8.27 12.95
C ARG A 387 4.45 7.07 13.34
N GLY A 388 4.74 6.96 14.64
CA GLY A 388 5.42 5.82 15.26
C GLY A 388 6.87 5.57 14.83
N PRO A 389 7.73 6.58 14.59
CA PRO A 389 8.21 6.76 13.21
C PRO A 389 8.39 5.45 12.41
N ALA A 390 7.35 5.05 11.65
CA ALA A 390 7.27 3.77 10.91
C ALA A 390 8.47 3.53 9.99
N ILE A 391 8.99 4.59 9.38
CA ILE A 391 10.16 4.54 8.48
C ILE A 391 11.40 3.94 9.15
N THR A 392 11.51 4.05 10.47
CA THR A 392 12.62 3.48 11.24
C THR A 392 12.63 1.95 11.15
N THR A 393 11.47 1.29 11.08
CA THR A 393 11.42 -0.18 10.90
C THR A 393 11.96 -0.58 9.52
N ALA A 394 11.56 0.13 8.46
CA ALA A 394 12.09 -0.11 7.11
C ALA A 394 13.60 0.16 7.04
N ASP A 395 14.09 1.23 7.69
CA ASP A 395 15.51 1.54 7.78
C ASP A 395 16.28 0.43 8.49
N ASN A 396 15.80 -0.02 9.65
CA ASN A 396 16.43 -1.10 10.43
C ASN A 396 16.51 -2.39 9.60
N LEU A 397 15.43 -2.78 8.91
CA LEU A 397 15.42 -3.96 8.05
C LEU A 397 16.37 -3.82 6.85
N ASN A 398 16.56 -2.59 6.35
CA ASN A 398 17.54 -2.31 5.32
C ASN A 398 18.96 -2.09 5.86
N GLY A 399 19.19 -2.08 7.18
CA GLY A 399 20.49 -1.75 7.77
C GLY A 399 20.92 -0.31 7.49
N LEU A 400 19.96 0.61 7.42
CA LEU A 400 20.20 2.05 7.28
C LEU A 400 20.22 2.71 8.66
N THR A 401 20.96 3.80 8.74
CA THR A 401 21.03 4.70 9.90
C THR A 401 20.81 6.14 9.42
N ALA A 402 20.62 7.07 10.35
CA ALA A 402 20.57 8.50 10.02
C ALA A 402 21.80 8.98 9.22
N ALA A 403 22.98 8.40 9.45
CA ALA A 403 24.21 8.76 8.74
C ALA A 403 24.25 8.27 7.28
N THR A 404 23.47 7.24 6.93
CA THR A 404 23.44 6.64 5.59
C THR A 404 22.21 7.04 4.78
N THR A 405 21.32 7.83 5.38
CA THR A 405 20.06 8.28 4.78
C THR A 405 20.18 9.74 4.35
N VAL A 406 19.77 10.06 3.12
CA VAL A 406 19.89 11.40 2.52
C VAL A 406 18.64 11.78 1.74
N GLY A 407 18.35 13.07 1.64
CA GLY A 407 17.33 13.61 0.74
C GLY A 407 15.87 13.35 1.14
N ARG A 408 15.59 12.90 2.38
CA ARG A 408 14.22 12.86 2.90
C ARG A 408 13.80 14.26 3.33
N THR A 409 12.62 14.68 2.88
CA THR A 409 11.99 15.93 3.29
C THR A 409 10.88 15.63 4.28
N ILE A 410 11.12 15.91 5.56
CA ILE A 410 10.11 15.81 6.62
C ILE A 410 9.76 17.24 7.05
N THR A 411 8.49 17.62 6.90
CA THR A 411 8.04 18.95 7.32
C THR A 411 7.88 19.02 8.84
N GLN A 412 7.91 20.23 9.40
CA GLN A 412 7.60 20.45 10.82
C GLN A 412 6.20 19.94 11.17
N GLU A 413 5.22 20.10 10.27
CA GLU A 413 3.87 19.59 10.46
C GLU A 413 3.82 18.06 10.57
N MET A 414 4.64 17.34 9.79
CA MET A 414 4.76 15.88 9.88
C MET A 414 5.36 15.44 11.21
N GLN A 415 6.35 16.17 11.72
CA GLN A 415 7.04 15.86 12.99
C GLN A 415 6.17 16.18 14.21
N GLN A 416 5.44 17.29 14.18
CA GLN A 416 4.59 17.75 15.29
C GLN A 416 3.28 16.98 15.38
N GLY A 417 3.02 16.06 14.44
CA GLY A 417 2.02 15.01 14.58
C GLY A 417 0.62 15.53 14.92
N ALA A 418 0.11 16.51 14.18
CA ALA A 418 -1.30 16.91 14.17
C ALA A 418 -2.00 16.98 15.57
N ALA A 419 -1.29 17.41 16.62
CA ALA A 419 -1.84 17.52 17.98
C ALA A 419 -3.08 18.44 18.04
N SER A 420 -3.28 19.30 17.03
CA SER A 420 -4.47 20.16 16.88
C SER A 420 -5.59 19.60 16.00
N ARG A 421 -5.37 18.54 15.19
CA ARG A 421 -6.43 18.04 14.27
C ARG A 421 -7.27 16.91 14.87
N SER A 422 -6.70 16.06 15.73
CA SER A 422 -7.41 14.92 16.35
C SER A 422 -8.30 15.33 17.53
N THR A 423 -7.86 16.30 18.35
CA THR A 423 -8.63 16.83 19.49
C THR A 423 -9.90 17.55 19.05
N GLY A 424 -9.87 18.28 17.93
CA GLY A 424 -11.06 18.93 17.37
C GLY A 424 -12.12 17.94 16.88
N VAL A 425 -11.70 16.85 16.23
CA VAL A 425 -12.62 15.86 15.64
C VAL A 425 -13.24 14.95 16.70
N ALA A 426 -12.47 14.49 17.69
CA ALA A 426 -13.02 13.69 18.79
C ALA A 426 -14.07 14.48 19.60
N LEU A 427 -13.82 15.77 19.88
CA LEU A 427 -14.81 16.66 20.50
C LEU A 427 -16.00 16.93 19.58
N ALA A 428 -15.80 17.08 18.27
CA ALA A 428 -16.90 17.30 17.32
C ALA A 428 -17.80 16.07 17.18
N VAL A 429 -17.23 14.86 17.13
CA VAL A 429 -17.98 13.60 17.10
C VAL A 429 -18.73 13.37 18.41
N GLN A 430 -18.08 13.56 19.57
CA GLN A 430 -18.77 13.47 20.87
C GLN A 430 -19.91 14.48 20.99
N LYS A 431 -19.71 15.72 20.52
CA LYS A 431 -20.78 16.72 20.48
C LYS A 431 -21.90 16.31 19.54
N ALA A 432 -21.59 15.88 18.31
CA ALA A 432 -22.60 15.46 17.33
C ALA A 432 -23.42 14.25 17.82
N VAL A 433 -22.78 13.27 18.46
CA VAL A 433 -23.45 12.13 19.09
C VAL A 433 -24.30 12.59 20.27
N PHE A 434 -23.76 13.42 21.18
CA PHE A 434 -24.50 13.95 22.34
C PHE A 434 -25.75 14.74 21.96
N TRP A 435 -25.64 15.65 20.98
CA TRP A 435 -26.76 16.45 20.49
C TRP A 435 -27.82 15.59 19.78
N ARG A 436 -27.42 14.52 19.08
CA ARG A 436 -28.36 13.56 18.48
C ARG A 436 -29.10 12.73 19.52
N THR A 437 -28.42 12.28 20.58
CA THR A 437 -29.06 11.54 21.67
C THR A 437 -30.06 12.44 22.42
N MET A 438 -29.70 13.70 22.67
CA MET A 438 -30.62 14.70 23.25
C MET A 438 -31.83 14.95 22.35
N ALA A 439 -31.64 15.16 21.05
CA ALA A 439 -32.75 15.39 20.12
C ALA A 439 -33.71 14.18 20.05
N LEU A 440 -33.18 12.95 20.11
CA LEU A 440 -34.00 11.74 20.15
C LEU A 440 -34.81 11.64 21.47
N VAL A 441 -34.21 12.00 22.61
CA VAL A 441 -34.90 12.04 23.91
C VAL A 441 -35.99 13.11 23.94
N PHE A 442 -35.77 14.28 23.33
CA PHE A 442 -36.79 15.33 23.22
C PHE A 442 -37.97 14.91 22.32
N VAL A 443 -37.72 14.21 21.21
CA VAL A 443 -38.78 13.71 20.32
C VAL A 443 -39.60 12.60 20.99
N VAL A 444 -38.94 11.68 21.71
CA VAL A 444 -39.63 10.61 22.45
C VAL A 444 -40.37 11.16 23.67
N GLY A 445 -39.83 12.17 24.36
CA GLY A 445 -40.48 12.86 25.47
C GLY A 445 -41.71 13.68 25.05
N ALA A 446 -41.64 14.37 23.91
CA ALA A 446 -42.79 15.09 23.35
C ALA A 446 -43.90 14.15 22.84
N SER A 447 -43.53 12.93 22.41
CA SER A 447 -44.48 11.90 21.94
C SER A 447 -45.22 11.19 23.09
N GLN A 448 -44.75 11.34 24.34
CA GLN A 448 -45.43 10.81 25.54
C GLN A 448 -46.22 11.88 26.31
N ALA A 449 -46.23 13.13 25.83
CA ALA A 449 -46.96 14.25 26.43
C ALA A 449 -48.12 14.75 25.55
N LEU A 450 -48.52 13.97 24.54
CA LEU A 450 -49.69 14.20 23.68
C LEU A 450 -50.74 13.11 23.87
#